data_AF-A0A0J8S3F1-F1
#
_entry.id   AF-A0A0J8S3F1-F1
#
_cell.length_a   1.000
_cell.length_b   1.000
_cell.length_c   1.000
_cell.angle_alpha   90.00
_cell.angle_beta   90.00
_cell.angle_gamma   90.00
#
_symmetry.space_group_name_H-M   'P 1'
#
loop_
_entity.id
_entity.type
_entity.pdbx_description
1 polymer ?
#
loop_
_entity_poly.entity_id
_entity_poly.type
_entity_poly.pdbx_seq_one_letter_code
_entity_poly.pdbx_strand_id
1 'polypeptide(L)'
;MSIPLAAANLAIELAAHKGDVEEGMSIYRELHNVCSSGPNTLTFNHLFSMCHKANRVDLTSFFLQEMQLLKVLPNRSTYEILVVLCVELGYFEEGRKYLLEMTQSGFSLTETVKERIRAKCAKSNDDSAKRLQYDAAVRKAISRGFRKVKLRLPMKGSRVEKDTSPAATSEAARDDTSDNRPTRGKKARNLQPWKHEFICHMILSKSLTTSQMAKAAGCSECTITHIRKNLRLFGSASPPLIRAGRPRSITPPMLDALCDHLTEKPGLYVDEMVIFLRDGFDILTSTASVKRALCRAGWTKTSSVDYDGMRQLQALLRPT
;
A
#
# COMPACT_ATOMS: atom_id res chain seq x y z
N MET A 1 -35.67 48.12 -16.15
CA MET A 1 -34.24 48.17 -15.75
C MET A 1 -33.73 46.74 -15.72
N SER A 2 -32.72 46.39 -16.52
CA SER A 2 -32.09 45.06 -16.43
C SER A 2 -31.16 45.05 -15.22
N ILE A 3 -31.36 44.14 -14.28
CA ILE A 3 -30.43 43.98 -13.16
C ILE A 3 -29.22 43.18 -13.67
N PRO A 4 -27.98 43.55 -13.31
CA PRO A 4 -26.82 42.75 -13.66
C PRO A 4 -26.87 41.39 -12.98
N LEU A 5 -26.51 40.32 -13.73
CA LEU A 5 -26.50 38.95 -13.21
C LEU A 5 -25.65 38.79 -11.93
N ALA A 6 -24.61 39.60 -11.78
CA ALA A 6 -23.80 39.62 -10.57
C ALA A 6 -24.61 39.98 -9.30
N ALA A 7 -25.54 40.93 -9.40
CA ALA A 7 -26.39 41.31 -8.26
C ALA A 7 -27.41 40.23 -7.93
N ALA A 8 -27.96 39.56 -8.95
CA ALA A 8 -28.85 38.43 -8.75
C ALA A 8 -28.12 37.22 -8.12
N ASN A 9 -26.90 36.92 -8.58
CA ASN A 9 -26.05 35.88 -7.99
C ASN A 9 -25.71 36.18 -6.52
N LEU A 10 -25.45 37.44 -6.17
CA LEU A 10 -25.24 37.84 -4.78
C LEU A 10 -26.50 37.60 -3.93
N ALA A 11 -27.69 37.91 -4.43
CA ALA A 11 -28.94 37.67 -3.70
C ALA A 11 -29.17 36.16 -3.46
N ILE A 12 -28.92 35.32 -4.47
CA ILE A 12 -29.00 33.86 -4.37
C ILE A 12 -27.92 33.32 -3.42
N GLU A 13 -26.71 33.87 -3.45
CA GLU A 13 -25.64 33.53 -2.52
C GLU A 13 -26.05 33.83 -1.07
N LEU A 14 -26.65 34.99 -0.80
CA LEU A 14 -27.15 35.35 0.52
C LEU A 14 -28.24 34.37 1.00
N ALA A 15 -29.19 34.00 0.13
CA ALA A 15 -30.19 32.97 0.42
C ALA A 15 -29.53 31.62 0.71
N ALA A 16 -28.52 31.23 -0.08
CA ALA A 16 -27.73 30.02 0.14
C ALA A 16 -26.93 30.05 1.46
N HIS A 17 -26.50 31.23 1.92
CA HIS A 17 -25.86 31.37 3.23
C HIS A 17 -26.83 31.12 4.39
N LYS A 18 -28.05 31.64 4.28
CA LYS A 18 -29.13 31.43 5.25
C LYS A 18 -29.76 30.03 5.19
N GLY A 19 -29.62 29.34 4.05
CA GLY A 19 -30.35 28.10 3.78
C GLY A 19 -31.83 28.31 3.49
N ASP A 20 -32.22 29.54 3.12
CA ASP A 20 -33.60 29.89 2.80
C ASP A 20 -33.91 29.50 1.35
N VAL A 21 -34.50 28.32 1.21
CA VAL A 21 -34.84 27.73 -0.09
C VAL A 21 -35.95 28.50 -0.78
N GLU A 22 -36.92 29.02 -0.03
CA GLU A 22 -38.07 29.73 -0.60
C GLU A 22 -37.63 31.09 -1.16
N GLU A 23 -36.80 31.83 -0.42
CA GLU A 23 -36.19 33.09 -0.90
C GLU A 23 -35.35 32.82 -2.16
N GLY A 24 -34.48 31.80 -2.14
CA GLY A 24 -33.63 31.47 -3.28
C GLY A 24 -34.40 31.02 -4.52
N MET A 25 -35.47 30.22 -4.36
CA MET A 25 -36.34 29.82 -5.48
C MET A 25 -37.12 30.99 -6.05
N SER A 26 -37.61 31.90 -5.20
CA SER A 26 -38.31 33.11 -5.64
C SER A 26 -37.40 33.97 -6.50
N ILE A 27 -36.17 34.22 -6.03
CA ILE A 27 -35.17 35.01 -6.78
C ILE A 27 -34.81 34.31 -8.10
N TYR A 28 -34.63 32.99 -8.11
CA TYR A 28 -34.33 32.24 -9.33
C TYR A 28 -35.46 32.30 -10.36
N ARG A 29 -36.72 32.23 -9.92
CA ARG A 29 -37.88 32.33 -10.82
C ARG A 29 -37.94 33.70 -11.50
N GLU A 30 -37.70 34.75 -10.74
CA GLU A 30 -37.66 36.12 -11.27
C GLU A 30 -36.40 36.42 -12.09
N LEU A 31 -35.34 35.62 -11.96
CA LEU A 31 -34.09 35.81 -12.69
C LEU A 31 -34.30 35.89 -14.20
N HIS A 32 -35.17 35.04 -14.75
CA HIS A 32 -35.49 35.02 -16.18
C HIS A 32 -36.22 36.29 -16.66
N ASN A 33 -36.96 36.96 -15.76
CA ASN A 33 -37.68 38.19 -16.07
C ASN A 33 -36.79 39.43 -15.95
N VAL A 34 -35.80 39.37 -15.06
CA VAL A 34 -35.04 40.54 -14.61
C VAL A 34 -33.63 40.62 -15.21
N CYS A 35 -33.07 39.48 -15.65
CA CYS A 35 -31.75 39.37 -16.25
C CYS A 35 -31.82 38.80 -17.68
N SER A 36 -31.44 39.61 -18.68
CA SER A 36 -31.45 39.19 -20.09
C SER A 36 -30.42 38.11 -20.45
N SER A 37 -29.38 37.92 -19.63
CA SER A 37 -28.33 36.91 -19.86
C SER A 37 -28.69 35.51 -19.38
N GLY A 38 -29.76 35.37 -18.59
CA GLY A 38 -30.12 34.11 -17.93
C GLY A 38 -29.12 33.65 -16.84
N PRO A 39 -29.39 32.51 -16.17
CA PRO A 39 -28.52 31.94 -15.16
C PRO A 39 -27.23 31.39 -15.76
N ASN A 40 -26.14 31.42 -14.99
CA ASN A 40 -24.86 30.83 -15.36
C ASN A 40 -24.41 29.76 -14.34
N THR A 41 -23.25 29.16 -14.56
CA THR A 41 -22.70 28.11 -13.68
C THR A 41 -22.57 28.57 -12.22
N LEU A 42 -22.26 29.85 -11.99
CA LEU A 42 -22.16 30.41 -10.64
C LEU A 42 -23.54 30.45 -9.96
N THR A 43 -24.59 30.87 -10.68
CA THR A 43 -25.97 30.84 -10.21
C THR A 43 -26.35 29.44 -9.71
N PHE A 44 -26.12 28.42 -10.54
CA PHE A 44 -26.42 27.03 -10.18
C PHE A 44 -25.57 26.52 -9.02
N ASN A 45 -24.31 26.91 -8.91
CA ASN A 45 -23.47 26.54 -7.77
C ASN A 45 -24.02 27.08 -6.44
N HIS A 46 -24.55 28.31 -6.41
CA HIS A 46 -25.21 28.85 -5.22
C HIS A 46 -26.51 28.09 -4.90
N LEU A 47 -27.33 27.77 -5.92
CA LEU A 47 -28.56 27.00 -5.76
C LEU A 47 -28.28 25.59 -5.23
N PHE A 48 -27.25 24.90 -5.73
CA PHE A 48 -26.85 23.59 -5.21
C PHE A 48 -26.33 23.68 -3.77
N SER A 49 -25.54 24.70 -3.44
CA SER A 49 -25.06 24.95 -2.07
C SER A 49 -26.23 25.20 -1.10
N MET A 50 -27.23 25.96 -1.53
CA MET A 50 -28.48 26.18 -0.79
C MET A 50 -29.23 24.86 -0.56
N CYS A 51 -29.46 24.08 -1.62
CA CYS A 51 -30.15 22.78 -1.54
C CYS A 51 -29.40 21.80 -0.63
N HIS A 52 -28.07 21.81 -0.68
CA HIS A 52 -27.22 20.98 0.16
C HIS A 52 -27.41 21.29 1.64
N LYS A 53 -27.37 22.58 2.02
CA LYS A 53 -27.59 22.99 3.43
C LYS A 53 -29.01 22.72 3.92
N ALA A 54 -30.00 22.88 3.05
CA ALA A 54 -31.40 22.61 3.38
C ALA A 54 -31.77 21.12 3.29
N ASN A 55 -30.83 20.26 2.89
CA ASN A 55 -31.04 18.82 2.70
C ASN A 55 -32.18 18.50 1.70
N ARG A 56 -32.35 19.34 0.66
CA ARG A 56 -33.40 19.23 -0.38
C ARG A 56 -32.84 18.60 -1.65
N VAL A 57 -32.79 17.27 -1.66
CA VAL A 57 -32.26 16.46 -2.77
C VAL A 57 -33.14 16.58 -4.02
N ASP A 58 -34.46 16.67 -3.81
CA ASP A 58 -35.48 16.89 -4.82
C ASP A 58 -35.17 18.12 -5.69
N LEU A 59 -34.83 19.23 -5.04
CA LEU A 59 -34.49 20.47 -5.74
C LEU A 59 -33.13 20.40 -6.43
N THR A 60 -32.19 19.62 -5.90
CA THR A 60 -30.90 19.41 -6.56
C THR A 60 -31.09 18.72 -7.90
N SER A 61 -31.93 17.69 -7.97
CA SER A 61 -32.25 17.01 -9.23
C SER A 61 -32.94 17.94 -10.24
N PHE A 62 -33.88 18.78 -9.77
CA PHE A 62 -34.53 19.79 -10.59
C PHE A 62 -33.51 20.76 -11.21
N PHE A 63 -32.65 21.37 -10.39
CA PHE A 63 -31.65 22.33 -10.88
C PHE A 63 -30.61 21.69 -11.80
N LEU A 64 -30.29 20.41 -11.63
CA LEU A 64 -29.41 19.69 -12.54
C LEU A 64 -30.04 19.54 -13.94
N GLN A 65 -31.33 19.19 -13.99
CA GLN A 65 -32.08 19.11 -15.25
C GLN A 65 -32.20 20.48 -15.92
N GLU A 66 -32.53 21.52 -15.15
CA GLU A 66 -32.58 22.90 -15.67
C GLU A 66 -31.23 23.36 -16.22
N MET A 67 -30.13 23.07 -15.51
CA MET A 67 -28.77 23.41 -15.97
C MET A 67 -28.43 22.73 -17.32
N GLN A 68 -28.86 21.48 -17.50
CA GLN A 68 -28.71 20.74 -18.77
C GLN A 68 -29.60 21.33 -19.88
N LEU A 69 -30.86 21.63 -19.59
CA LEU A 69 -31.81 22.22 -20.55
C LEU A 69 -31.34 23.59 -21.04
N LEU A 70 -30.80 24.41 -20.15
CA LEU A 70 -30.21 25.71 -20.46
C LEU A 70 -28.79 25.61 -21.05
N LYS A 71 -28.27 24.39 -21.24
CA LYS A 71 -26.93 24.09 -21.78
C LYS A 71 -25.80 24.81 -21.03
N VAL A 72 -25.98 25.04 -19.72
CA VAL A 72 -24.97 25.63 -18.86
C VAL A 72 -24.01 24.52 -18.43
N LEU A 73 -22.73 24.68 -18.71
CA LEU A 73 -21.75 23.63 -18.45
C LEU A 73 -21.36 23.56 -16.96
N PRO A 74 -21.32 22.36 -16.37
CA PRO A 74 -20.77 22.14 -15.03
C PRO A 74 -19.30 22.52 -14.97
N ASN A 75 -18.90 23.11 -13.84
CA ASN A 75 -17.49 23.34 -13.54
C ASN A 75 -17.03 22.46 -12.39
N ARG A 76 -15.75 22.57 -12.03
CA ARG A 76 -15.16 21.86 -10.88
C ARG A 76 -16.00 22.00 -9.61
N SER A 77 -16.44 23.21 -9.27
CA SER A 77 -17.22 23.47 -8.05
C SER A 77 -18.58 22.79 -8.10
N THR A 78 -19.25 22.76 -9.26
CA THR A 78 -20.51 22.03 -9.46
C THR A 78 -20.34 20.56 -9.12
N TYR A 79 -19.35 19.89 -9.71
CA TYR A 79 -19.08 18.48 -9.44
C TYR A 79 -18.71 18.23 -7.97
N GLU A 80 -17.88 19.08 -7.37
CA GLU A 80 -17.51 18.93 -5.95
C GLU A 80 -18.73 19.00 -5.02
N ILE A 81 -19.69 19.89 -5.31
CA ILE A 81 -20.94 19.99 -4.53
C ILE A 81 -21.79 18.72 -4.72
N LEU A 82 -22.00 18.27 -5.96
CA LEU A 82 -22.82 17.10 -6.26
C LEU A 82 -22.27 15.81 -5.64
N VAL A 83 -20.95 15.57 -5.75
CA VAL A 83 -20.29 14.40 -5.16
C VAL A 83 -20.44 14.40 -3.64
N VAL A 84 -20.21 15.55 -3.00
CA VAL A 84 -20.33 15.69 -1.54
C VAL A 84 -21.76 15.44 -1.09
N LEU A 85 -22.73 16.07 -1.76
CA LEU A 85 -24.14 15.92 -1.43
C LEU A 85 -24.54 14.45 -1.45
N CYS A 86 -24.21 13.73 -2.53
CA CYS A 86 -24.50 12.31 -2.68
C CYS A 86 -23.86 11.48 -1.56
N VAL A 87 -22.59 11.74 -1.24
CA VAL A 87 -21.84 11.04 -0.19
C VAL A 87 -22.41 11.31 1.21
N GLU A 88 -22.87 12.53 1.48
CA GLU A 88 -23.45 12.90 2.77
C GLU A 88 -24.83 12.27 3.00
N LEU A 89 -25.61 12.12 1.93
CA LEU A 89 -26.92 11.45 1.89
C LEU A 89 -26.84 9.93 1.84
N GLY A 90 -25.67 9.37 1.50
CA GLY A 90 -25.46 7.92 1.38
C GLY A 90 -25.68 7.35 -0.02
N TYR A 91 -25.91 8.19 -1.03
CA TYR A 91 -26.00 7.80 -2.44
C TYR A 91 -24.59 7.64 -3.06
N PHE A 92 -23.82 6.64 -2.58
CA PHE A 92 -22.41 6.50 -2.92
C PHE A 92 -22.14 6.16 -4.39
N GLU A 93 -23.02 5.38 -5.04
CA GLU A 93 -22.86 5.02 -6.46
C GLU A 93 -23.13 6.23 -7.37
N GLU A 94 -24.15 7.03 -7.08
CA GLU A 94 -24.41 8.31 -7.75
C GLU A 94 -23.24 9.27 -7.57
N GLY A 95 -22.72 9.39 -6.34
CA GLY A 95 -21.52 10.18 -6.05
C GLY A 95 -20.31 9.73 -6.88
N ARG A 96 -20.15 8.42 -7.08
CA ARG A 96 -19.08 7.86 -7.92
C ARG A 96 -19.29 8.16 -9.41
N LYS A 97 -20.53 8.15 -9.91
CA LYS A 97 -20.83 8.53 -11.30
C LYS A 97 -20.44 9.99 -11.57
N TYR A 98 -20.81 10.91 -10.68
CA TYR A 98 -20.41 12.32 -10.80
C TYR A 98 -18.90 12.51 -10.67
N LEU A 99 -18.23 11.73 -9.83
CA LEU A 99 -16.77 11.74 -9.74
C LEU A 99 -16.11 11.29 -11.05
N LEU A 100 -16.64 10.24 -11.69
CA LEU A 100 -16.14 9.77 -12.98
C LEU A 100 -16.35 10.82 -14.07
N GLU A 101 -17.55 11.40 -14.15
CA GLU A 101 -17.87 12.47 -15.11
C GLU A 101 -16.98 13.71 -14.91
N MET A 102 -16.70 14.06 -13.65
CA MET A 102 -15.75 15.12 -13.29
C MET A 102 -14.34 14.83 -13.85
N THR A 103 -13.84 13.60 -13.68
CA THR A 103 -12.52 13.22 -14.21
C THR A 103 -12.48 13.18 -15.74
N GLN A 104 -13.56 12.73 -16.39
CA GLN A 104 -13.71 12.74 -17.85
C GLN A 104 -13.75 14.17 -18.40
N SER A 105 -14.33 15.10 -17.65
CA SER A 105 -14.35 16.53 -17.94
C SER A 105 -13.02 17.24 -17.66
N GLY A 106 -11.98 16.51 -17.22
CA GLY A 106 -10.66 17.06 -16.92
C GLY A 106 -10.53 17.77 -15.58
N PHE A 107 -11.53 17.65 -14.70
CA PHE A 107 -11.50 18.25 -13.36
C PHE A 107 -11.05 17.24 -12.30
N SER A 108 -10.52 17.74 -11.19
CA SER A 108 -10.11 16.92 -10.05
C SER A 108 -10.57 17.52 -8.73
N LEU A 109 -11.00 16.67 -7.78
CA LEU A 109 -11.40 17.10 -6.45
C LEU A 109 -10.28 17.87 -5.72
N THR A 110 -10.66 18.90 -4.96
CA THR A 110 -9.77 19.58 -4.00
C THR A 110 -9.45 18.64 -2.84
N GLU A 111 -8.25 18.74 -2.24
CA GLU A 111 -7.90 17.89 -1.09
C GLU A 111 -8.86 18.03 0.09
N THR A 112 -9.39 19.24 0.35
CA THR A 112 -10.42 19.46 1.37
C THR A 112 -11.66 18.61 1.14
N VAL A 113 -12.13 18.54 -0.11
CA VAL A 113 -13.29 17.74 -0.51
C VAL A 113 -12.96 16.25 -0.43
N LYS A 114 -11.77 15.82 -0.87
CA LYS A 114 -11.34 14.42 -0.73
C LYS A 114 -11.30 13.98 0.72
N GLU A 115 -10.78 14.81 1.63
CA GLU A 115 -10.77 14.52 3.07
C GLU A 115 -12.18 14.36 3.62
N ARG A 116 -13.10 15.26 3.25
CA ARG A 116 -14.52 15.16 3.64
C ARG A 116 -15.17 13.85 3.15
N ILE A 117 -14.97 13.49 1.87
CA ILE A 117 -15.49 12.24 1.30
C ILE A 117 -14.91 11.02 2.03
N ARG A 118 -13.58 10.97 2.22
CA ARG A 118 -12.91 9.87 2.97
C ARG A 118 -13.47 9.73 4.38
N ALA A 119 -13.66 10.85 5.09
CA ALA A 119 -14.14 10.86 6.48
C ALA A 119 -15.59 10.36 6.59
N LYS A 120 -16.46 10.73 5.65
CA LYS A 120 -17.84 10.25 5.61
C LYS A 120 -17.92 8.77 5.20
N CYS A 121 -17.19 8.37 4.16
CA CYS A 121 -17.18 6.98 3.68
C CYS A 121 -16.61 6.01 4.72
N ALA A 122 -15.60 6.42 5.50
CA ALA A 122 -15.04 5.61 6.58
C ALA A 122 -16.04 5.27 7.71
N LYS A 123 -17.09 6.08 7.87
CA LYS A 123 -18.15 5.86 8.87
C LYS A 123 -19.28 4.97 8.34
N SER A 124 -19.34 4.74 7.03
CA SER A 124 -20.37 3.93 6.39
C SER A 124 -19.95 2.47 6.30
N ASN A 125 -20.89 1.55 6.51
CA ASN A 125 -20.66 0.11 6.32
C ASN A 125 -20.91 -0.37 4.89
N ASP A 126 -21.40 0.52 4.02
CA ASP A 126 -21.71 0.20 2.62
C ASP A 126 -20.42 -0.12 1.82
N ASP A 127 -20.45 -1.20 1.05
CA ASP A 127 -19.34 -1.58 0.17
C ASP A 127 -19.12 -0.55 -0.95
N SER A 128 -20.19 0.13 -1.37
CA SER A 128 -20.15 1.25 -2.33
C SER A 128 -19.35 2.42 -1.75
N ALA A 129 -19.51 2.69 -0.45
CA ALA A 129 -18.75 3.72 0.25
C ALA A 129 -17.25 3.36 0.35
N LYS A 130 -16.94 2.08 0.64
CA LYS A 130 -15.54 1.61 0.66
C LYS A 130 -14.90 1.74 -0.72
N ARG A 131 -15.60 1.36 -1.80
CA ARG A 131 -15.11 1.54 -3.18
C ARG A 131 -14.79 3.00 -3.48
N LEU A 132 -15.71 3.91 -3.15
CA LEU A 132 -15.51 5.35 -3.35
C LEU A 132 -14.36 5.90 -2.49
N GLN A 133 -14.18 5.40 -1.26
CA GLN A 133 -13.07 5.79 -0.38
C GLN A 133 -11.70 5.42 -0.95
N TYR A 134 -11.58 4.25 -1.57
CA TYR A 134 -10.34 3.73 -2.16
C TYR A 134 -10.14 4.12 -3.63
N ASP A 135 -11.10 4.84 -4.23
CA ASP A 135 -11.02 5.34 -5.59
C ASP A 135 -9.74 6.16 -5.81
N ALA A 136 -9.13 6.05 -6.99
CA ALA A 136 -7.87 6.71 -7.32
C ALA A 136 -7.95 8.24 -7.20
N ALA A 137 -9.11 8.84 -7.51
CA ALA A 137 -9.34 10.28 -7.40
C ALA A 137 -9.56 10.74 -5.94
N VAL A 138 -9.98 9.83 -5.06
CA VAL A 138 -10.32 10.14 -3.66
C VAL A 138 -9.20 9.76 -2.71
N ARG A 139 -8.50 8.63 -2.85
CA ARG A 139 -7.52 8.11 -1.88
C ARG A 139 -6.40 9.10 -1.55
N LYS A 140 -5.81 8.99 -0.34
CA LYS A 140 -4.63 9.80 0.02
C LYS A 140 -3.46 9.45 -0.90
N ALA A 141 -2.76 10.47 -1.39
CA ALA A 141 -1.48 10.27 -2.07
C ALA A 141 -0.53 9.57 -1.08
N ILE A 142 0.09 8.48 -1.51
CA ILE A 142 1.06 7.76 -0.69
C ILE A 142 2.28 8.67 -0.52
N SER A 143 2.47 9.27 0.66
CA SER A 143 3.71 9.96 0.98
C SER A 143 4.81 8.90 1.05
N ARG A 144 5.58 8.77 -0.04
CA ARG A 144 6.83 8.03 -0.01
C ARG A 144 7.77 8.85 0.88
N GLY A 145 7.88 8.48 2.15
CA GLY A 145 8.91 9.01 3.03
C GLY A 145 10.28 8.68 2.43
N PHE A 146 10.86 9.62 1.69
CA PHE A 146 12.26 9.56 1.31
C PHE A 146 13.07 9.69 2.59
N ARG A 147 13.43 8.57 3.22
CA ARG A 147 14.56 8.57 4.15
C ARG A 147 15.76 8.95 3.31
N LYS A 148 16.30 10.17 3.51
CA LYS A 148 17.62 10.53 3.01
C LYS A 148 18.62 9.55 3.61
N VAL A 149 18.95 8.48 2.90
CA VAL A 149 20.13 7.68 3.21
C VAL A 149 21.31 8.55 2.81
N LYS A 150 22.02 9.08 3.81
CA LYS A 150 23.27 9.80 3.60
C LYS A 150 24.27 8.81 3.03
N LEU A 151 24.40 8.76 1.70
CA LEU A 151 25.50 8.04 1.05
C LEU A 151 26.81 8.68 1.53
N ARG A 152 27.54 7.98 2.41
CA ARG A 152 28.97 8.25 2.57
C ARG A 152 29.66 7.61 1.38
N LEU A 153 30.09 8.43 0.43
CA LEU A 153 31.01 8.00 -0.61
C LEU A 153 32.39 7.77 0.04
N PRO A 154 33.04 6.61 -0.18
CA PRO A 154 34.43 6.44 0.18
C PRO A 154 35.31 7.13 -0.87
N MET A 155 36.08 8.12 -0.46
CA MET A 155 37.14 8.71 -1.28
C MET A 155 38.31 7.73 -1.36
N LYS A 156 38.79 7.48 -2.59
CA LYS A 156 39.99 6.71 -2.92
C LYS A 156 41.21 7.30 -2.22
N GLY A 157 42.05 6.42 -1.69
CA GLY A 157 43.22 6.77 -0.88
C GLY A 157 44.45 7.18 -1.68
N SER A 158 45.46 7.60 -0.92
CA SER A 158 46.86 7.63 -1.33
C SER A 158 47.71 7.18 -0.15
N ARG A 159 48.46 6.11 -0.39
CA ARG A 159 49.47 5.48 0.46
C ARG A 159 50.71 6.38 0.52
N VAL A 160 51.24 6.62 1.72
CA VAL A 160 52.67 6.95 1.92
C VAL A 160 53.14 6.17 3.14
N GLU A 161 54.08 5.25 2.90
CA GLU A 161 54.89 4.57 3.90
C GLU A 161 55.89 5.56 4.52
N LYS A 162 56.15 5.43 5.83
CA LYS A 162 57.50 5.44 6.40
C LYS A 162 57.51 5.02 7.87
N ASP A 163 58.11 3.85 8.08
CA ASP A 163 59.16 3.48 9.03
C ASP A 163 59.05 3.77 10.54
N THR A 164 59.48 2.71 11.25
CA THR A 164 60.23 2.65 12.54
C THR A 164 59.47 2.24 13.82
N SER A 165 59.69 0.98 14.22
CA SER A 165 59.49 0.30 15.52
C SER A 165 60.27 0.95 16.70
N PRO A 166 60.30 0.37 17.94
CA PRO A 166 59.30 -0.30 18.81
C PRO A 166 59.41 0.10 20.32
N ALA A 167 58.44 -0.28 21.18
CA ALA A 167 58.58 -0.54 22.63
C ALA A 167 57.29 -1.21 23.16
N ALA A 168 57.28 -2.44 23.67
CA ALA A 168 57.57 -2.87 25.07
C ALA A 168 56.65 -2.14 26.09
N THR A 169 55.85 -2.74 26.97
CA THR A 169 56.09 -3.87 27.91
C THR A 169 54.78 -4.35 28.57
N SER A 170 54.81 -5.61 29.04
CA SER A 170 54.29 -6.16 30.34
C SER A 170 52.80 -6.08 30.69
N GLU A 171 52.10 -7.22 30.82
CA GLU A 171 51.89 -8.02 32.05
C GLU A 171 50.57 -7.68 32.76
N ALA A 172 49.72 -8.70 32.95
CA ALA A 172 49.46 -9.31 34.25
C ALA A 172 48.07 -9.96 34.29
N ALA A 173 48.07 -11.24 34.65
CA ALA A 173 46.91 -12.00 35.06
C ALA A 173 46.27 -11.43 36.33
N ARG A 174 44.96 -11.66 36.51
CA ARG A 174 44.38 -12.11 37.79
C ARG A 174 42.94 -12.60 37.64
N ASP A 175 42.65 -13.45 38.59
CA ASP A 175 41.67 -14.51 38.69
C ASP A 175 40.31 -14.05 39.24
N ASP A 176 39.37 -15.00 39.27
CA ASP A 176 38.25 -15.12 40.21
C ASP A 176 37.14 -14.05 40.21
N THR A 177 35.92 -14.45 39.83
CA THR A 177 34.91 -14.90 40.81
C THR A 177 33.59 -15.27 40.14
N SER A 178 32.98 -16.31 40.68
CA SER A 178 31.61 -16.77 40.45
C SER A 178 30.59 -15.63 40.45
N ASP A 179 29.68 -15.63 39.47
CA ASP A 179 28.33 -15.13 39.73
C ASP A 179 27.28 -16.12 39.19
N ASN A 180 26.76 -16.88 40.14
CA ASN A 180 25.67 -17.82 40.00
C ASN A 180 24.36 -17.03 39.99
N ARG A 181 23.81 -16.74 38.80
CA ARG A 181 22.45 -16.21 38.66
C ARG A 181 21.62 -17.10 37.74
N PRO A 182 20.45 -17.61 38.19
CA PRO A 182 19.63 -18.51 37.38
C PRO A 182 18.97 -17.71 36.26
N THR A 183 19.50 -17.84 35.04
CA THR A 183 18.89 -17.20 33.87
C THR A 183 17.71 -18.03 33.40
N ARG A 184 16.52 -17.45 33.59
CA ARG A 184 15.23 -17.83 33.00
C ARG A 184 15.38 -18.43 31.60
N GLY A 185 14.96 -19.68 31.48
CA GLY A 185 14.44 -20.35 30.28
C GLY A 185 14.88 -19.81 28.91
N LYS A 186 16.13 -20.04 28.52
CA LYS A 186 16.56 -19.93 27.12
C LYS A 186 16.45 -21.30 26.46
N LYS A 187 15.51 -21.42 25.52
CA LYS A 187 15.36 -22.56 24.60
C LYS A 187 16.72 -22.93 23.99
N ALA A 188 17.02 -24.22 23.99
CA ALA A 188 18.22 -24.81 23.40
C ALA A 188 18.37 -24.44 21.92
N ARG A 189 19.25 -23.49 21.60
CA ARG A 189 19.80 -23.27 20.26
C ARG A 189 21.28 -22.95 20.37
N ASN A 190 22.06 -24.03 20.46
CA ASN A 190 23.46 -24.18 20.06
C ASN A 190 24.11 -25.21 20.96
N LEU A 191 23.77 -26.48 20.76
CA LEU A 191 24.67 -27.54 21.20
C LEU A 191 25.84 -27.58 20.21
N GLN A 192 27.07 -27.53 20.70
CA GLN A 192 28.28 -27.54 19.87
C GLN A 192 28.29 -28.77 18.92
N PRO A 193 28.79 -28.66 17.68
CA PRO A 193 28.74 -29.76 16.69
C PRO A 193 29.29 -31.09 17.21
N TRP A 194 30.42 -31.05 17.91
CA TRP A 194 31.05 -32.24 18.50
C TRP A 194 30.19 -32.94 19.57
N LYS A 195 29.41 -32.16 20.35
CA LYS A 195 28.50 -32.72 21.35
C LYS A 195 27.32 -33.44 20.69
N HIS A 196 26.90 -32.96 19.54
CA HIS A 196 25.83 -33.58 18.78
C HIS A 196 26.25 -34.95 18.24
N GLU A 197 27.46 -35.04 17.67
CA GLU A 197 28.06 -36.28 17.19
C GLU A 197 28.31 -37.28 18.32
N PHE A 198 28.84 -36.80 19.46
CA PHE A 198 29.01 -37.61 20.67
C PHE A 198 27.70 -38.22 21.18
N ILE A 199 26.60 -37.44 21.22
CA ILE A 199 25.27 -37.95 21.57
C ILE A 199 24.77 -38.98 20.54
N CYS A 200 25.02 -38.77 19.24
CA CYS A 200 24.64 -39.74 18.21
C CYS A 200 25.31 -41.09 18.43
N HIS A 201 26.62 -41.10 18.69
CA HIS A 201 27.37 -42.33 18.98
C HIS A 201 26.82 -43.07 20.21
N MET A 202 26.49 -42.35 21.29
CA MET A 202 25.87 -42.94 22.49
C MET A 202 24.46 -43.50 22.23
N ILE A 203 23.69 -42.90 21.30
CA ILE A 203 22.35 -43.41 20.95
C ILE A 203 22.49 -44.69 20.13
N LEU A 204 23.44 -44.73 19.21
CA LEU A 204 23.69 -45.87 18.33
C LEU A 204 24.28 -47.07 19.08
N SER A 205 25.06 -46.84 20.14
CA SER A 205 25.63 -47.90 20.97
C SER A 205 24.59 -48.64 21.84
N LYS A 206 23.36 -48.11 21.99
CA LYS A 206 22.21 -48.70 22.72
C LYS A 206 22.48 -49.15 24.18
N SER A 207 23.61 -48.80 24.77
CA SER A 207 24.05 -49.30 26.08
C SER A 207 23.70 -48.37 27.26
N LEU A 208 23.23 -47.16 26.99
CA LEU A 208 23.03 -46.12 28.01
C LEU A 208 21.57 -45.68 28.10
N THR A 209 21.09 -45.48 29.33
CA THR A 209 19.78 -44.87 29.61
C THR A 209 19.79 -43.37 29.29
N THR A 210 18.62 -42.78 29.03
CA THR A 210 18.50 -41.34 28.67
C THR A 210 19.10 -40.41 29.72
N SER A 211 18.97 -40.74 30.99
CA SER A 211 19.52 -39.95 32.10
C SER A 211 21.05 -40.04 32.18
N GLN A 212 21.61 -41.24 31.97
CA GLN A 212 23.07 -41.44 31.91
C GLN A 212 23.70 -40.70 30.73
N MET A 213 23.03 -40.72 29.57
CA MET A 213 23.46 -39.97 28.39
C MET A 213 23.41 -38.45 28.63
N ALA A 214 22.40 -37.96 29.36
CA ALA A 214 22.22 -36.54 29.68
C ALA A 214 23.33 -36.04 30.57
N LYS A 215 23.68 -36.85 31.58
CA LYS A 215 24.78 -36.58 32.50
C LYS A 215 26.14 -36.61 31.79
N ALA A 216 26.38 -37.57 30.90
CA ALA A 216 27.63 -37.69 30.15
C ALA A 216 27.85 -36.55 29.14
N ALA A 217 26.78 -36.08 28.48
CA ALA A 217 26.86 -34.98 27.52
C ALA A 217 26.71 -33.57 28.14
N GLY A 218 26.35 -33.48 29.43
CA GLY A 218 26.06 -32.22 30.11
C GLY A 218 24.88 -31.46 29.47
N CYS A 219 23.85 -32.19 29.05
CA CYS A 219 22.65 -31.62 28.41
C CYS A 219 21.36 -32.11 29.09
N SER A 220 20.22 -31.47 28.80
CA SER A 220 18.94 -31.91 29.34
C SER A 220 18.50 -33.25 28.74
N GLU A 221 17.76 -34.05 29.51
CA GLU A 221 17.16 -35.30 29.01
C GLU A 221 16.25 -35.05 27.79
N CYS A 222 15.57 -33.90 27.75
CA CYS A 222 14.78 -33.44 26.60
C CYS A 222 15.59 -33.33 25.31
N THR A 223 16.88 -33.00 25.40
CA THR A 223 17.77 -32.91 24.22
C THR A 223 18.03 -34.28 23.63
N ILE A 224 18.24 -35.28 24.49
CA ILE A 224 18.50 -36.66 24.07
C ILE A 224 17.24 -37.31 23.52
N THR A 225 16.08 -37.09 24.14
CA THR A 225 14.80 -37.58 23.59
C THR A 225 14.51 -36.95 22.23
N HIS A 226 14.80 -35.66 22.04
CA HIS A 226 14.65 -34.97 20.75
C HIS A 226 15.60 -35.53 19.68
N ILE A 227 16.90 -35.67 19.97
CA ILE A 227 17.88 -36.22 19.03
C ILE A 227 17.55 -37.67 18.67
N ARG A 228 17.17 -38.49 19.66
CA ARG A 228 16.72 -39.87 19.44
C ARG A 228 15.47 -39.95 18.57
N LYS A 229 14.53 -39.02 18.76
CA LYS A 229 13.33 -38.90 17.91
C LYS A 229 13.71 -38.52 16.47
N ASN A 230 14.62 -37.57 16.28
CA ASN A 230 15.07 -37.18 14.94
C ASN A 230 15.80 -38.31 14.23
N LEU A 231 16.69 -39.03 14.90
CA LEU A 231 17.37 -40.19 14.35
C LEU A 231 16.38 -41.28 13.90
N ARG A 232 15.31 -41.51 14.68
CA ARG A 232 14.25 -42.45 14.32
C ARG A 232 13.42 -42.00 13.12
N LEU A 233 13.10 -40.71 13.02
CA LEU A 233 12.20 -40.18 11.99
C LEU A 233 12.90 -39.83 10.67
N PHE A 234 14.15 -39.39 10.73
CA PHE A 234 14.87 -38.79 9.61
C PHE A 234 16.22 -39.43 9.31
N GLY A 235 16.67 -40.40 10.12
CA GLY A 235 18.00 -41.00 9.99
C GLY A 235 19.16 -40.06 10.34
N SER A 236 18.86 -38.82 10.72
CA SER A 236 19.82 -37.79 11.13
C SER A 236 19.38 -37.19 12.46
N ALA A 237 20.35 -36.80 13.27
CA ALA A 237 20.08 -36.14 14.54
C ALA A 237 19.51 -34.72 14.37
N SER A 238 19.66 -34.13 13.17
CA SER A 238 18.96 -32.92 12.78
C SER A 238 17.80 -33.25 11.83
N PRO A 239 16.65 -32.55 11.96
CA PRO A 239 15.59 -32.68 10.96
C PRO A 239 16.10 -32.20 9.59
N PRO A 240 15.61 -32.76 8.48
CA PRO A 240 15.95 -32.29 7.15
C PRO A 240 15.60 -30.80 7.01
N LEU A 241 16.49 -30.04 6.39
CA LEU A 241 16.28 -28.61 6.16
C LEU A 241 15.18 -28.42 5.12
N ILE A 242 13.93 -28.35 5.57
CA ILE A 242 12.83 -27.92 4.71
C ILE A 242 13.03 -26.41 4.48
N ARG A 243 13.60 -26.02 3.33
CA ARG A 243 13.68 -24.62 2.88
C ARG A 243 12.30 -24.02 2.50
N ALA A 244 11.21 -24.64 2.94
CA ALA A 244 9.89 -24.06 2.82
C ALA A 244 9.69 -23.08 3.98
N GLY A 245 10.16 -21.84 3.76
CA GLY A 245 9.48 -20.71 4.39
C GLY A 245 8.01 -20.69 3.94
N ARG A 246 7.24 -19.71 4.43
CA ARG A 246 5.86 -19.49 3.96
C ARG A 246 5.84 -19.52 2.42
N PRO A 247 4.94 -20.30 1.79
CA PRO A 247 4.82 -20.35 0.34
C PRO A 247 4.79 -18.96 -0.27
N ARG A 248 5.45 -18.79 -1.42
CA ARG A 248 5.50 -17.50 -2.12
C ARG A 248 4.07 -17.12 -2.52
N SER A 249 3.69 -15.87 -2.25
CA SER A 249 2.38 -15.35 -2.64
C SER A 249 2.21 -15.17 -4.15
N ILE A 250 3.32 -15.12 -4.89
CA ILE A 250 3.36 -15.08 -6.36
C ILE A 250 4.20 -16.27 -6.78
N THR A 251 3.60 -17.21 -7.50
CA THR A 251 4.28 -18.41 -8.00
C THR A 251 5.08 -18.08 -9.26
N PRO A 252 6.08 -18.91 -9.64
CA PRO A 252 6.86 -18.67 -10.85
C PRO A 252 6.01 -18.52 -12.14
N PRO A 253 5.00 -19.37 -12.43
CA PRO A 253 4.15 -19.20 -13.62
C PRO A 253 3.38 -17.87 -13.66
N MET A 254 2.95 -17.38 -12.50
CA MET A 254 2.25 -16.10 -12.38
C MET A 254 3.19 -14.92 -12.60
N LEU A 255 4.45 -15.08 -12.22
CA LEU A 255 5.49 -14.09 -12.45
C LEU A 255 5.90 -14.06 -13.93
N ASP A 256 5.98 -15.22 -14.59
CA ASP A 256 6.27 -15.33 -16.02
C ASP A 256 5.16 -14.67 -16.85
N ALA A 257 3.89 -15.00 -16.57
CA ALA A 257 2.75 -14.36 -17.25
C ALA A 257 2.69 -12.85 -17.00
N LEU A 258 3.07 -12.39 -15.81
CA LEU A 258 3.17 -10.96 -15.53
C LEU A 258 4.31 -10.31 -16.34
N CYS A 259 5.47 -10.96 -16.44
CA CYS A 259 6.58 -10.48 -17.26
C CYS A 259 6.20 -10.41 -18.74
N ASP A 260 5.52 -11.43 -19.28
CA ASP A 260 5.02 -11.44 -20.66
C ASP A 260 4.04 -10.29 -20.89
N HIS A 261 3.09 -10.08 -19.97
CA HIS A 261 2.16 -8.96 -20.05
C HIS A 261 2.87 -7.58 -20.02
N LEU A 262 3.97 -7.48 -19.29
CA LEU A 262 4.79 -6.28 -19.25
C LEU A 262 5.66 -6.08 -20.48
N THR A 263 5.94 -7.14 -21.27
CA THR A 263 6.59 -6.99 -22.57
C THR A 263 5.66 -6.35 -23.61
N GLU A 264 4.36 -6.66 -23.57
CA GLU A 264 3.37 -6.03 -24.43
C GLU A 264 3.06 -4.59 -23.99
N LYS A 265 3.08 -4.33 -22.67
CA LYS A 265 2.71 -3.03 -22.08
C LYS A 265 3.71 -2.58 -21.01
N PRO A 266 4.88 -2.02 -21.39
CA PRO A 266 5.93 -1.64 -20.44
C PRO A 266 5.56 -0.44 -19.53
N GLY A 267 4.50 0.29 -19.87
CA GLY A 267 3.98 1.42 -19.10
C GLY A 267 3.03 1.05 -17.95
N LEU A 268 2.72 -0.23 -17.76
CA LEU A 268 1.69 -0.70 -16.82
C LEU A 268 1.99 -0.28 -15.39
N TYR A 269 1.00 0.28 -14.70
CA TYR A 269 1.13 0.67 -13.30
C TYR A 269 1.15 -0.57 -12.39
N VAL A 270 1.84 -0.49 -11.25
CA VAL A 270 1.92 -1.62 -10.31
C VAL A 270 0.55 -2.02 -9.76
N ASP A 271 -0.38 -1.07 -9.68
CA ASP A 271 -1.76 -1.34 -9.26
C ASP A 271 -2.50 -2.17 -10.34
N GLU A 272 -2.22 -1.93 -11.63
CA GLU A 272 -2.74 -2.71 -12.75
C GLU A 272 -2.10 -4.10 -12.84
N MET A 273 -0.82 -4.24 -12.49
CA MET A 273 -0.17 -5.56 -12.34
C MET A 273 -0.85 -6.42 -11.26
N VAL A 274 -1.31 -5.78 -10.17
CA VAL A 274 -2.07 -6.46 -9.11
C VAL A 274 -3.46 -6.86 -9.63
N ILE A 275 -4.10 -6.01 -10.43
CA ILE A 275 -5.39 -6.30 -11.08
C ILE A 275 -5.23 -7.48 -12.05
N PHE A 276 -4.21 -7.47 -12.92
CA PHE A 276 -3.90 -8.57 -13.83
C PHE A 276 -3.72 -9.90 -13.10
N LEU A 277 -2.97 -9.88 -12.00
CA LEU A 277 -2.76 -11.08 -11.19
C LEU A 277 -4.04 -11.56 -10.51
N ARG A 278 -4.90 -10.65 -10.04
CA ARG A 278 -6.19 -11.00 -9.46
C ARG A 278 -7.13 -11.59 -10.51
N ASP A 279 -7.24 -10.95 -11.67
CA ASP A 279 -8.22 -11.32 -12.68
C ASP A 279 -7.76 -12.57 -13.46
N GLY A 280 -6.45 -12.77 -13.65
CA GLY A 280 -5.89 -13.92 -14.36
C GLY A 280 -5.60 -15.16 -13.50
N PHE A 281 -5.37 -14.98 -12.19
CA PHE A 281 -4.94 -16.08 -11.30
C PHE A 281 -5.75 -16.19 -10.00
N ASP A 282 -6.80 -15.38 -9.82
CA ASP A 282 -7.67 -15.34 -8.63
C ASP A 282 -6.91 -15.17 -7.30
N ILE A 283 -5.87 -14.31 -7.32
CA ILE A 283 -5.05 -14.05 -6.15
C ILE A 283 -5.08 -12.59 -5.68
N LEU A 284 -5.29 -12.42 -4.38
CA LEU A 284 -5.18 -11.13 -3.71
C LEU A 284 -3.72 -10.87 -3.31
N THR A 285 -2.97 -10.21 -4.18
CA THR A 285 -1.58 -9.79 -3.87
C THR A 285 -1.47 -8.31 -3.56
N SER A 286 -0.51 -7.98 -2.69
CA SER A 286 -0.14 -6.58 -2.44
C SER A 286 0.82 -6.08 -3.51
N THR A 287 0.78 -4.77 -3.78
CA THR A 287 1.74 -4.09 -4.68
C THR A 287 3.21 -4.29 -4.25
N ALA A 288 3.46 -4.42 -2.94
CA ALA A 288 4.78 -4.72 -2.39
C ALA A 288 5.22 -6.16 -2.69
N SER A 289 4.29 -7.11 -2.77
CA SER A 289 4.59 -8.48 -3.20
C SER A 289 4.97 -8.53 -4.67
N VAL A 290 4.22 -7.83 -5.53
CA VAL A 290 4.51 -7.72 -6.97
C VAL A 290 5.87 -7.09 -7.21
N LYS A 291 6.16 -5.94 -6.59
CA LYS A 291 7.48 -5.29 -6.68
C LYS A 291 8.62 -6.20 -6.24
N ARG A 292 8.47 -6.89 -5.09
CA ARG A 292 9.50 -7.81 -4.60
C ARG A 292 9.68 -9.02 -5.51
N ALA A 293 8.62 -9.51 -6.14
CA ALA A 293 8.70 -10.62 -7.10
C ALA A 293 9.44 -10.18 -8.36
N LEU A 294 9.07 -9.02 -8.93
CA LEU A 294 9.73 -8.42 -10.09
C LEU A 294 11.20 -8.11 -9.83
N CYS A 295 11.54 -7.49 -8.70
CA CYS A 295 12.94 -7.23 -8.33
C CYS A 295 13.76 -8.52 -8.19
N ARG A 296 13.17 -9.61 -7.71
CA ARG A 296 13.85 -10.92 -7.65
C ARG A 296 14.03 -11.56 -9.02
N ALA A 297 13.13 -11.29 -9.96
CA ALA A 297 13.25 -11.70 -11.36
C ALA A 297 14.18 -10.79 -12.19
N GLY A 298 14.81 -9.78 -11.58
CA GLY A 298 15.69 -8.84 -12.28
C GLY A 298 14.95 -7.76 -13.06
N TRP A 299 13.62 -7.66 -12.92
CA TRP A 299 12.81 -6.69 -13.64
C TRP A 299 12.93 -5.29 -13.02
N THR A 300 13.37 -4.33 -13.81
CA THR A 300 13.50 -2.90 -13.46
C THR A 300 12.84 -2.03 -14.54
N LYS A 301 12.38 -0.83 -14.21
CA LYS A 301 11.69 0.04 -15.21
C LYS A 301 12.59 0.36 -16.42
N THR A 302 13.91 0.34 -16.22
CA THR A 302 14.95 0.51 -17.24
C THR A 302 15.20 -0.73 -18.11
N SER A 303 14.81 -1.94 -17.67
CA SER A 303 15.01 -3.15 -18.50
C SER A 303 14.02 -3.27 -19.65
N SER A 304 12.96 -2.46 -19.67
CA SER A 304 12.02 -2.38 -20.82
C SER A 304 12.69 -1.95 -22.14
N VAL A 305 13.89 -1.36 -22.08
CA VAL A 305 14.62 -0.82 -23.24
C VAL A 305 15.62 -1.83 -23.83
N ASP A 306 16.07 -2.83 -23.07
CA ASP A 306 17.13 -3.79 -23.47
C ASP A 306 16.66 -5.27 -23.39
N TYR A 307 15.45 -5.56 -23.86
CA TYR A 307 14.89 -6.92 -23.79
C TYR A 307 15.45 -7.90 -24.83
N ASP A 308 16.02 -7.40 -25.92
CA ASP A 308 16.61 -8.23 -26.97
C ASP A 308 17.95 -8.87 -26.51
N GLY A 309 18.75 -8.12 -25.74
CA GLY A 309 20.00 -8.61 -25.14
C GLY A 309 19.80 -9.63 -24.02
N MET A 310 18.70 -9.53 -23.26
CA MET A 310 18.39 -10.47 -22.17
C MET A 310 17.90 -11.83 -22.68
N ARG A 311 17.16 -11.89 -23.81
CA ARG A 311 16.80 -13.16 -24.46
C ARG A 311 18.01 -13.91 -25.01
N GLN A 312 18.98 -13.18 -25.60
CA GLN A 312 20.23 -13.79 -26.08
C GLN A 312 21.06 -14.39 -24.95
N LEU A 313 21.15 -13.72 -23.80
CA LEU A 313 21.87 -14.23 -22.62
C LEU A 313 21.17 -15.44 -21.97
N GLN A 314 19.84 -15.48 -21.92
CA GLN A 314 19.09 -16.65 -21.42
C GLN A 314 19.13 -17.84 -22.39
N ALA A 315 19.24 -17.62 -23.69
CA ALA A 315 19.45 -18.68 -24.68
C ALA A 315 20.85 -19.31 -24.58
N LEU A 316 21.87 -18.51 -24.23
CA LEU A 316 23.25 -18.97 -24.03
C LEU A 316 23.50 -19.70 -22.70
N LEU A 317 22.60 -19.56 -21.71
CA LEU A 317 22.73 -20.15 -20.38
C LEU A 317 21.90 -21.43 -20.16
N ARG A 318 21.24 -21.96 -21.20
CA ARG A 318 20.66 -23.30 -21.14
C ARG A 318 21.74 -24.32 -21.53
N PRO A 319 22.12 -25.26 -20.65
CA PRO A 319 22.94 -26.39 -21.09
C PRO A 319 22.12 -27.22 -22.08
N THR A 320 22.74 -27.56 -23.22
CA THR A 320 22.23 -28.51 -24.22
C THR A 320 22.02 -29.88 -23.62
#